data_AF-A0A520XUV6-F1
#
_entry.id   AF-A0A520XUV6-F1
#
_cell.length_a   1.000
_cell.length_b   1.000
_cell.length_c   1.000
_cell.angle_alpha   90.00
_cell.angle_beta   90.00
_cell.angle_gamma   90.00
#
_symmetry.space_group_name_H-M   'P 1'
#
loop_
_entity.id
_entity.type
_entity.pdbx_description
1 polymer ?
#
loop_
_entity_poly.entity_id
_entity_poly.type
_entity_poly.pdbx_seq_one_letter_code
_entity_poly.pdbx_strand_id
1 'polypeptide(L)'
;MATESTAVETTEEEHADHLSPANYWMIALFLAIVTAVEVAITYIPGYDGALLVTSLIVLGIVKFLTVVAFFMHLKYEPFTMNFMFYFGLLGALALFIAVLLSFRALFDTF
;
A
#
# COMPACT_ATOMS: atom_id res chain seq x y z
N MET A 1 -5.98 -67.25 9.74
CA MET A 1 -5.99 -67.00 8.29
C MET A 1 -6.16 -65.50 8.12
N ALA A 2 -5.03 -64.78 8.15
CA ALA A 2 -4.98 -63.32 8.06
C ALA A 2 -4.43 -62.97 6.68
N THR A 3 -5.27 -62.40 5.84
CA THR A 3 -4.86 -61.71 4.61
C THR A 3 -5.76 -60.49 4.47
N GLU A 4 -5.49 -59.48 5.31
CA GLU A 4 -5.92 -58.12 5.04
C GLU A 4 -4.80 -57.38 4.31
N SER A 5 -5.24 -56.55 3.36
CA SER A 5 -4.55 -55.39 2.82
C SER A 5 -3.34 -55.64 1.93
N THR A 6 -3.61 -55.82 0.64
CA THR A 6 -2.74 -55.31 -0.42
C THR A 6 -3.63 -54.68 -1.49
N ALA A 7 -3.99 -53.43 -1.25
CA ALA A 7 -4.38 -52.50 -2.31
C ALA A 7 -3.54 -51.24 -2.08
N VAL A 8 -2.50 -51.12 -2.90
CA VAL A 8 -1.77 -49.87 -3.10
C VAL A 8 -2.74 -48.95 -3.82
N GLU A 9 -3.22 -47.91 -3.13
CA GLU A 9 -3.70 -46.71 -3.79
C GLU A 9 -2.89 -45.54 -3.25
N THR A 10 -2.00 -45.09 -4.12
CA THR A 10 -1.33 -43.81 -4.08
C THR A 10 -2.37 -42.70 -4.08
N THR A 11 -2.45 -41.94 -2.99
CA THR A 11 -2.84 -40.54 -3.10
C THR A 11 -1.64 -39.73 -2.64
N GLU A 12 -0.95 -39.22 -3.65
CA GLU A 12 0.13 -38.28 -3.56
C GLU A 12 -0.28 -37.10 -2.69
N GLU A 13 0.72 -36.53 -2.03
CA GLU A 13 0.63 -35.39 -1.14
C GLU A 13 -0.09 -34.21 -1.79
N GLU A 14 -1.35 -33.99 -1.45
CA GLU A 14 -2.04 -32.72 -1.73
C GLU A 14 -1.78 -31.72 -0.59
N HIS A 15 -0.49 -31.51 -0.29
CA HIS A 15 -0.01 -30.44 0.57
C HIS A 15 0.43 -29.27 -0.32
N ALA A 16 -0.46 -28.32 -0.58
CA ALA A 16 -0.15 -26.88 -0.66
C ALA A 16 -1.31 -26.08 -1.30
N ASP A 17 -2.46 -26.03 -0.63
CA ASP A 17 -3.43 -24.94 -0.85
C ASP A 17 -2.97 -23.65 -0.12
N HIS A 18 -1.67 -23.36 -0.19
CA HIS A 18 -1.07 -22.16 0.39
C HIS A 18 -1.07 -21.06 -0.67
N LEU A 19 -2.17 -20.30 -0.71
CA LEU A 19 -2.33 -19.07 -1.49
C LEU A 19 -1.00 -18.28 -1.55
N SER A 20 -0.45 -18.21 -2.76
CA SER A 20 0.96 -17.92 -3.00
C SER A 20 1.41 -16.53 -2.49
N PRO A 21 2.46 -16.47 -1.65
CA PRO A 21 3.17 -15.23 -1.29
C PRO A 21 3.69 -14.43 -2.49
N ALA A 22 3.73 -15.02 -3.70
CA ALA A 22 4.30 -14.41 -4.90
C ALA A 22 3.61 -13.10 -5.32
N ASN A 23 2.31 -12.93 -5.04
CA ASN A 23 1.60 -11.70 -5.43
C ASN A 23 2.08 -10.48 -4.63
N TYR A 24 2.43 -10.65 -3.35
CA TYR A 24 2.94 -9.56 -2.50
C TYR A 24 4.31 -9.06 -2.95
N TRP A 25 5.18 -9.99 -3.36
CA TRP A 25 6.50 -9.66 -3.90
C TRP A 25 6.42 -8.85 -5.19
N MET A 26 5.43 -9.12 -6.05
CA MET A 26 5.22 -8.36 -7.27
C MET A 26 4.77 -6.92 -6.99
N ILE A 27 3.94 -6.71 -5.97
CA ILE A 27 3.51 -5.36 -5.56
C ILE A 27 4.65 -4.60 -4.88
N ALA A 28 5.48 -5.29 -4.08
CA ALA A 28 6.69 -4.71 -3.50
C ALA A 28 7.66 -4.23 -4.59
N LEU A 29 7.87 -5.05 -5.63
CA LEU A 29 8.71 -4.70 -6.77
C LEU A 29 8.14 -3.49 -7.54
N PHE A 30 6.83 -3.44 -7.76
CA PHE A 30 6.18 -2.27 -8.36
C PHE A 30 6.44 -1.00 -7.54
N LEU A 31 6.25 -1.04 -6.21
CA LEU A 31 6.54 0.10 -5.33
C LEU A 31 8.00 0.53 -5.36
N ALA A 32 8.93 -0.42 -5.44
CA ALA A 32 10.35 -0.14 -5.59
C ALA A 32 10.65 0.60 -6.91
N ILE A 33 10.06 0.15 -8.02
CA ILE A 33 10.21 0.79 -9.33
C ILE A 33 9.63 2.21 -9.30
N VAL A 34 8.40 2.40 -8.78
CA VAL A 34 7.78 3.73 -8.65
C VAL A 34 8.66 4.65 -7.79
N THR A 35 9.35 4.10 -6.79
CA THR A 35 10.28 4.87 -5.94
C THR A 35 11.57 5.23 -6.64
N ALA A 36 12.15 4.31 -7.41
CA ALA A 36 13.32 4.61 -8.23
C ALA A 36 12.99 5.70 -9.26
N VAL A 37 11.80 5.66 -9.88
CA VAL A 37 11.33 6.68 -10.82
C VAL A 37 11.17 8.04 -10.14
N GLU A 38 10.56 8.10 -8.95
CA GLU A 38 10.42 9.35 -8.20
C GLU A 38 11.78 10.01 -7.93
N VAL A 39 12.73 9.22 -7.42
CA VAL A 39 14.09 9.69 -7.14
C VAL A 39 14.78 10.14 -8.43
N ALA A 40 14.67 9.37 -9.51
CA ALA A 40 15.26 9.73 -10.79
C ALA A 40 14.74 11.07 -11.33
N ILE A 41 13.42 11.30 -11.26
CA ILE A 41 12.81 12.56 -11.72
C ILE A 41 13.31 13.75 -10.91
N THR A 42 13.50 13.60 -9.59
CA THR A 42 14.07 14.68 -8.77
C THR A 42 15.51 15.08 -9.11
N TYR A 43 16.27 14.21 -9.79
CA TYR A 43 17.65 14.50 -10.19
C TYR A 43 17.79 15.07 -11.61
N ILE A 44 16.71 15.20 -12.38
CA ILE A 44 16.77 15.75 -13.75
C ILE A 44 16.87 17.29 -13.69
N PRO A 45 18.00 17.89 -14.11
CA PRO A 45 18.11 19.35 -14.17
C PRO A 45 17.27 19.90 -15.34
N GLY A 46 16.49 20.95 -15.09
CA GLY A 46 15.66 21.62 -16.10
C GLY A 46 14.22 21.12 -16.22
N TYR A 47 13.78 20.23 -15.32
CA TYR A 47 12.37 19.87 -15.19
C TYR A 47 11.58 21.05 -14.63
N ASP A 48 10.39 21.33 -15.16
CA ASP A 48 9.52 22.39 -14.66
C ASP A 48 9.17 22.11 -13.19
N GLY A 49 9.46 23.07 -12.31
CA GLY A 49 9.25 22.95 -10.87
C GLY A 49 7.80 22.67 -10.50
N ALA A 50 6.83 23.23 -11.24
CA ALA A 50 5.41 22.97 -10.98
C ALA A 50 5.02 21.52 -11.34
N LEU A 51 5.53 21.03 -12.48
CA LEU A 51 5.30 19.65 -12.91
C LEU A 51 6.02 18.64 -12.01
N LEU A 52 7.22 18.97 -11.53
CA LEU A 52 7.97 18.16 -10.58
C LEU A 52 7.16 17.97 -9.30
N VAL A 53 6.72 19.06 -8.66
CA VAL A 53 5.93 19.01 -7.42
C VAL A 53 4.64 18.21 -7.62
N THR A 54 3.93 18.46 -8.73
CA THR A 54 2.69 17.74 -9.03
C THR A 54 2.94 16.24 -9.21
N SER A 55 3.98 15.87 -9.95
CA SER A 55 4.33 14.47 -10.19
C SER A 55 4.70 13.72 -8.91
N LEU A 56 5.44 14.36 -8.00
CA LEU A 56 5.82 13.78 -6.71
C LEU A 56 4.62 13.59 -5.79
N ILE A 57 3.68 14.54 -5.76
CA ILE A 57 2.43 14.37 -5.01
C ILE A 57 1.63 13.18 -5.57
N VAL A 58 1.49 13.09 -6.89
CA VAL A 58 0.76 11.98 -7.53
C VAL A 58 1.43 10.64 -7.25
N LEU A 59 2.75 10.54 -7.45
CA LEU A 59 3.51 9.32 -7.16
C LEU A 59 3.43 8.92 -5.68
N GLY A 60 3.50 9.90 -4.77
CA GLY A 60 3.34 9.69 -3.33
C GLY A 60 1.95 9.15 -2.96
N ILE A 61 0.88 9.70 -3.53
CA ILE A 61 -0.49 9.22 -3.32
C ILE A 61 -0.65 7.78 -3.84
N VAL A 62 -0.15 7.49 -5.04
CA VAL A 62 -0.23 6.14 -5.63
C VAL A 62 0.47 5.11 -4.75
N LYS A 63 1.67 5.44 -4.24
CA LYS A 63 2.38 4.56 -3.30
C LYS A 63 1.60 4.36 -2.01
N PHE A 64 1.12 5.44 -1.41
CA PHE A 64 0.34 5.39 -0.19
C PHE A 64 -0.89 4.47 -0.35
N LEU A 65 -1.69 4.67 -1.41
CA LEU A 65 -2.86 3.84 -1.67
C LEU A 65 -2.51 2.37 -1.91
N THR A 66 -1.43 2.11 -2.64
CA THR A 66 -0.96 0.74 -2.91
C THR A 66 -0.52 0.05 -1.61
N VAL A 67 0.23 0.75 -0.76
CA VAL A 67 0.66 0.24 0.56
C VAL A 67 -0.55 -0.02 1.46
N VAL A 68 -1.49 0.93 1.53
CA VAL A 68 -2.69 0.80 2.35
C VAL A 68 -3.58 -0.35 1.87
N ALA A 69 -3.81 -0.47 0.56
CA ALA A 69 -4.66 -1.52 0.01
C ALA A 69 -4.06 -2.93 0.18
N PHE A 70 -2.75 -3.10 -0.05
CA PHE A 70 -2.14 -4.42 -0.12
C PHE A 70 -1.28 -4.78 1.10
N PHE A 71 -0.46 -3.86 1.63
CA PHE A 71 0.46 -4.15 2.74
C PHE A 71 -0.15 -3.91 4.14
N MET A 72 -1.10 -2.98 4.26
CA MET A 72 -1.85 -2.76 5.51
C MET A 72 -3.06 -3.71 5.67
N HIS A 73 -3.17 -4.71 4.81
CA HIS A 73 -4.19 -5.77 4.88
C HIS A 73 -5.65 -5.33 4.61
N LEU A 74 -5.92 -4.06 4.27
CA LEU A 74 -7.30 -3.59 4.06
C LEU A 74 -8.07 -4.37 2.98
N LYS A 75 -7.39 -4.88 1.96
CA LYS A 75 -8.04 -5.68 0.91
C LYS A 75 -8.47 -7.08 1.39
N TYR A 76 -7.86 -7.60 2.46
CA TYR A 76 -8.03 -8.98 2.91
C TYR A 76 -8.67 -9.10 4.30
N GLU A 77 -8.88 -7.98 5.00
CA GLU A 77 -9.43 -7.90 6.36
C GLU A 77 -10.93 -7.51 6.37
N PRO A 78 -11.64 -7.80 7.48
CA PRO A 78 -13.02 -7.37 7.67
C PRO A 78 -13.15 -5.84 7.76
N PHE A 79 -14.28 -5.32 7.27
CA PHE A 79 -14.58 -3.88 7.18
C PHE A 79 -14.34 -3.08 8.47
N THR A 80 -14.46 -3.71 9.64
CA THR A 80 -14.22 -3.10 10.95
C THR A 80 -12.78 -2.62 11.15
N MET A 81 -11.76 -3.38 10.75
CA MET A 81 -10.35 -2.96 10.85
C MET A 81 -10.06 -1.79 9.91
N ASN A 82 -10.62 -1.85 8.69
CA ASN A 82 -10.48 -0.83 7.66
C ASN A 82 -11.06 0.53 8.11
N PHE A 83 -12.19 0.51 8.81
CA PHE A 83 -12.84 1.71 9.31
C PHE A 83 -11.97 2.51 10.29
N MET A 84 -11.25 1.82 11.19
CA MET A 84 -10.33 2.47 12.15
C MET A 84 -9.22 3.24 11.43
N PHE A 85 -8.66 2.65 10.36
CA PHE A 85 -7.64 3.30 9.55
C PHE A 85 -8.19 4.55 8.84
N TYR A 86 -9.36 4.45 8.21
CA TYR A 86 -9.97 5.60 7.53
C TYR A 86 -10.38 6.71 8.50
N PHE A 87 -10.81 6.38 9.71
CA PHE A 87 -11.10 7.36 10.75
C PHE A 87 -9.83 8.11 11.18
N GLY A 88 -8.72 7.38 11.36
CA GLY A 88 -7.42 7.99 11.62
C GLY A 88 -6.93 8.87 10.46
N LEU A 89 -7.08 8.41 9.22
CA LEU A 89 -6.72 9.18 8.02
C LEU A 89 -7.54 10.48 7.91
N LEU A 90 -8.84 10.39 8.13
CA LEU A 90 -9.74 11.54 8.11
C LEU A 90 -9.42 12.51 9.25
N GLY A 91 -9.15 11.99 10.45
CA GLY A 91 -8.71 12.79 11.59
C GLY A 91 -7.40 13.51 11.34
N ALA A 92 -6.39 12.83 10.77
CA ALA A 92 -5.12 13.43 10.39
C ALA A 92 -5.30 14.55 9.36
N LEU A 93 -6.12 14.32 8.33
CA LEU A 93 -6.42 15.32 7.31
C LEU A 93 -7.18 16.52 7.89
N ALA A 94 -8.15 16.27 8.76
CA ALA A 94 -8.91 17.32 9.45
C ALA A 94 -8.00 18.18 10.34
N LEU A 95 -7.12 17.56 11.13
CA LEU A 95 -6.15 18.28 11.95
C LEU A 95 -5.14 19.07 11.11
N PHE A 96 -4.63 18.48 10.02
CA PHE A 96 -3.74 19.17 9.11
C PHE A 96 -4.39 20.43 8.51
N ILE A 97 -5.63 20.31 8.03
CA ILE A 97 -6.41 21.47 7.53
C ILE A 97 -6.66 22.49 8.64
N ALA A 98 -7.04 22.05 9.85
CA ALA A 98 -7.28 22.95 10.97
C ALA A 98 -6.04 23.77 11.35
N VAL A 99 -4.86 23.16 11.34
CA VAL A 99 -3.58 23.84 11.58
C VAL A 99 -3.27 24.82 10.45
N LEU A 100 -3.44 24.43 9.18
CA LEU A 100 -3.25 25.33 8.04
C LEU A 100 -4.17 26.56 8.11
N LEU A 101 -5.45 26.37 8.45
CA LEU A 101 -6.40 27.46 8.63
C LEU A 101 -6.05 28.34 9.83
N SER A 102 -5.56 27.75 10.92
CA SER A 102 -5.11 28.48 12.11
C SER A 102 -3.90 29.36 11.80
N PHE A 103 -2.91 28.83 11.06
CA PHE A 103 -1.77 29.65 10.61
C PHE A 103 -2.19 30.71 9.60
N ARG A 104 -3.08 30.39 8.64
CA ARG A 104 -3.64 31.38 7.72
C ARG A 104 -4.29 32.55 8.47
N ALA A 105 -5.18 32.24 9.41
CA ALA A 105 -5.91 33.24 10.21
C ALA A 105 -4.98 34.05 11.12
N LEU A 106 -3.98 33.39 11.72
CA LEU A 106 -2.93 34.04 12.50
C LEU A 106 -2.14 35.03 11.64
N PHE A 107 -1.68 34.60 10.46
CA PHE A 107 -0.88 35.43 9.54
C PHE A 107 -1.70 36.56 8.91
N ASP A 108 -3.01 36.38 8.71
CA ASP A 108 -3.91 37.45 8.27
C ASP A 108 -4.09 38.56 9.32
N THR A 109 -3.76 38.27 10.59
CA THR A 109 -3.91 39.21 11.71
C THR A 109 -2.65 40.06 11.96
N PHE A 110 -1.50 39.70 11.38
CA PHE A 110 -0.22 40.41 11.51
C PHE A 110 0.18 41.11 10.20
#